data_AF-A0A349YCR8-F1
#
_entry.id   AF-A0A349YCR8-F1
#
_cell.length_a   1.000
_cell.length_b   1.000
_cell.length_c   1.000
_cell.angle_alpha   90.00
_cell.angle_beta   90.00
_cell.angle_gamma   90.00
#
_symmetry.space_group_name_H-M   'P 1'
#
loop_
_entity.id
_entity.type
_entity.pdbx_description
1 polymer ?
#
loop_
_entity_poly.entity_id
_entity_poly.type
_entity_poly.pdbx_seq_one_letter_code
_entity_poly.pdbx_strand_id
1 'polypeptide(L)'
;MKQIGLSTAVLEVQPQQSKIPDGRTLALSWNSYLILDELNAWLTDEERFPIRSIQISDRGHFGQSVVSGPDVQLSELGYVVRFKDLLPR
;
A
#
# COMPACT_ATOMS: atom_id res chain seq x y z
N MET A 1 10.63 -13.51 -9.47
CA MET A 1 10.76 -14.31 -10.73
C MET A 1 12.13 -14.16 -11.36
N LYS A 2 12.60 -12.93 -11.64
CA LYS A 2 13.94 -12.69 -12.23
C LYS A 2 15.10 -13.26 -11.38
N GLN A 3 15.02 -13.11 -10.05
CA GLN A 3 16.02 -13.63 -9.09
C GLN A 3 16.15 -15.16 -9.08
N ILE A 4 15.13 -15.89 -9.52
CA ILE A 4 15.13 -17.36 -9.57
C ILE A 4 15.30 -17.90 -11.00
N GLY A 5 15.75 -17.05 -11.94
CA GLY A 5 16.08 -17.47 -13.31
C GLY A 5 14.89 -17.73 -14.23
N LEU A 6 13.66 -17.36 -13.84
CA LEU A 6 12.49 -17.50 -14.71
C LEU A 6 12.48 -16.41 -15.79
N SER A 7 12.31 -16.82 -17.05
CA SER A 7 11.99 -15.92 -18.15
C SER A 7 10.53 -15.46 -18.02
N THR A 8 10.30 -14.15 -18.05
CA THR A 8 8.98 -13.54 -17.84
C THR A 8 8.72 -12.45 -18.85
N ALA A 9 7.48 -12.35 -19.32
CA ALA A 9 6.99 -11.26 -20.14
C ALA A 9 5.71 -10.69 -19.50
N VAL A 10 5.52 -9.37 -19.61
CA VAL A 10 4.29 -8.66 -19.22
C VAL A 10 3.67 -8.11 -20.49
N LEU A 11 2.40 -8.42 -20.72
CA LEU A 11 1.61 -7.92 -21.86
C LEU A 11 0.60 -6.91 -21.31
N GLU A 12 0.80 -5.64 -21.63
CA GLU A 12 -0.04 -4.53 -21.18
C GLU A 12 -0.72 -3.88 -22.39
N VAL A 13 -1.99 -3.53 -22.26
CA VAL A 13 -2.75 -2.85 -23.32
C VAL A 13 -2.40 -1.37 -23.34
N GLN A 14 -2.09 -0.78 -22.19
CA GLN A 14 -1.70 0.62 -22.10
C GLN A 14 -0.24 0.86 -22.54
N PRO A 15 0.03 1.96 -23.26
CA PRO A 15 1.40 2.37 -23.56
C PRO A 15 2.20 2.63 -22.28
N GLN A 16 3.50 2.29 -22.31
CA GLN A 16 4.41 2.42 -21.16
C GLN A 16 4.52 3.85 -20.59
N GLN A 17 4.23 4.87 -21.38
CA GLN A 17 4.27 6.29 -20.98
C GLN A 17 2.87 6.92 -20.86
N SER A 18 1.82 6.11 -20.75
CA SER A 18 0.50 6.64 -20.44
C SER A 18 0.56 7.34 -19.08
N LYS A 19 0.38 8.66 -19.06
CA LYS A 19 0.13 9.37 -17.81
C LYS A 19 -1.21 8.86 -17.30
N ILE A 20 -1.19 8.13 -16.19
CA ILE A 20 -2.38 7.72 -15.47
C ILE A 20 -2.72 8.86 -14.49
N PRO A 21 -3.70 9.74 -14.77
CA PRO A 21 -4.14 10.76 -13.82
C PRO A 21 -4.98 10.09 -12.74
N ASP A 22 -4.36 9.26 -11.91
CA ASP A 22 -5.05 8.58 -10.81
C ASP A 22 -4.72 9.25 -9.48
N GLY A 23 -5.68 10.04 -9.01
CA GLY A 23 -5.66 10.70 -7.71
C GLY A 23 -6.15 9.82 -6.56
N ARG A 24 -6.50 8.55 -6.81
CA ARG A 24 -7.00 7.67 -5.75
C ARG A 24 -5.93 7.44 -4.70
N THR A 25 -6.40 7.38 -3.47
CA THR A 25 -5.61 7.04 -2.30
C THR A 25 -5.88 5.58 -1.95
N LEU A 26 -4.85 4.88 -1.48
CA LEU A 26 -4.89 3.51 -1.02
C LEU A 26 -4.46 3.45 0.45
N ALA A 27 -5.16 2.65 1.23
CA ALA A 27 -4.66 2.17 2.52
C ALA A 27 -3.91 0.85 2.28
N LEU A 28 -2.59 0.90 2.24
CA LEU A 28 -1.74 -0.28 2.14
C LEU A 28 -1.49 -0.87 3.51
N SER A 29 -1.62 -2.19 3.63
CA SER A 29 -1.28 -2.91 4.86
C SER A 29 0.23 -2.89 5.13
N TRP A 30 0.62 -3.14 6.39
CA TRP A 30 2.03 -3.34 6.76
C TRP A 30 2.73 -4.41 5.91
N ASN A 31 2.08 -5.55 5.63
CA ASN A 31 2.67 -6.59 4.78
C ASN A 31 2.85 -6.15 3.33
N SER A 32 1.95 -5.32 2.80
CA SER A 32 2.12 -4.74 1.47
C SER A 32 3.35 -3.84 1.42
N TYR A 33 3.58 -3.06 2.49
CA TYR A 33 4.82 -2.29 2.63
C TYR A 33 6.04 -3.21 2.64
N LEU A 34 6.08 -4.26 3.46
CA LEU A 34 7.22 -5.19 3.53
C LEU A 34 7.57 -5.80 2.16
N ILE A 35 6.57 -6.24 1.39
CA ILE A 35 6.78 -6.81 0.06
C ILE A 35 7.34 -5.77 -0.91
N LEU A 36 6.80 -4.55 -0.90
CA LEU A 36 7.26 -3.48 -1.78
C LEU A 36 8.67 -3.01 -1.42
N ASP A 37 8.99 -2.96 -0.12
CA ASP A 37 10.32 -2.64 0.42
C ASP A 37 11.34 -3.70 -0.03
N GLU A 38 11.02 -4.99 0.13
CA GLU A 38 11.85 -6.11 -0.33
C GLU A 38 12.11 -6.07 -1.85
N LEU A 39 11.12 -5.66 -2.63
CA LEU A 39 11.22 -5.50 -4.09
C LEU A 39 11.91 -4.20 -4.52
N ASN A 40 12.33 -3.33 -3.59
CA ASN A 40 12.82 -1.97 -3.88
C ASN A 40 11.84 -1.14 -4.73
N ALA A 41 10.54 -1.40 -4.56
CA ALA A 41 9.44 -0.71 -5.24
C ALA A 41 8.70 0.27 -4.31
N TRP A 42 9.13 0.38 -3.06
CA TRP A 42 8.59 1.36 -2.13
C TRP A 42 9.07 2.78 -2.44
N LEU A 43 8.24 3.75 -2.06
CA LEU A 43 8.47 5.17 -2.26
C LEU A 43 9.46 5.74 -1.24
N THR A 44 10.58 6.29 -1.71
CA THR A 44 11.48 7.12 -0.91
C THR A 44 11.08 8.59 -1.06
N ASP A 45 10.50 9.23 -0.04
CA ASP A 45 11.25 9.85 1.08
C ASP A 45 10.54 11.04 1.75
N GLU A 46 9.35 11.49 1.33
CA GLU A 46 8.87 12.78 1.89
C GLU A 46 7.55 12.75 2.66
N GLU A 47 6.58 11.88 2.35
CA GLU A 47 5.34 11.83 3.14
C GLU A 47 4.79 10.40 3.23
N ARG A 48 5.12 9.72 4.33
CA ARG A 48 4.40 8.50 4.74
C ARG A 48 3.26 8.94 5.65
N PHE A 49 2.05 8.52 5.34
CA PHE A 49 0.88 8.73 6.19
C PHE A 49 0.57 7.43 6.94
N PRO A 50 1.24 7.16 8.08
CA PRO A 50 1.07 5.90 8.80
C PRO A 50 -0.34 5.73 9.35
N ILE A 51 -0.83 4.49 9.34
CA ILE A 51 -2.08 4.09 9.97
C ILE A 51 -1.74 3.46 11.32
N ARG A 52 -1.90 4.21 12.42
CA ARG A 52 -1.61 3.72 13.78
C ARG A 52 -2.77 2.99 14.43
N SER A 53 -3.98 3.38 14.05
CA SER A 53 -5.22 2.90 14.63
C SER A 53 -6.33 2.97 13.59
N ILE A 54 -7.21 1.98 13.61
CA ILE A 54 -8.41 1.90 12.78
C ILE A 54 -9.59 1.79 13.74
N GLN A 55 -10.47 2.78 13.70
CA GLN A 55 -11.75 2.76 14.43
C GLN A 55 -12.85 2.33 13.48
N ILE A 56 -13.60 1.31 13.87
CA ILE A 56 -14.71 0.76 13.09
C ILE A 56 -15.98 0.97 13.91
N SER A 57 -16.98 1.60 13.31
CA SER A 57 -18.29 1.82 13.91
C SER A 57 -19.39 1.33 12.98
N ASP A 58 -20.44 0.73 13.54
CA ASP A 58 -21.63 0.35 12.79
C ASP A 58 -22.69 1.46 12.83
N ARG A 59 -23.08 1.97 11.67
CA ARG A 59 -23.97 3.12 11.56
C ARG A 59 -25.39 2.71 11.93
N GLY A 60 -25.92 3.28 13.02
CA GLY A 60 -27.27 3.01 13.52
C GLY A 60 -27.34 1.92 14.60
N HIS A 61 -26.19 1.38 15.00
CA HIS A 61 -26.07 0.41 16.09
C HIS A 61 -24.98 0.84 17.08
N PHE A 62 -24.88 0.14 18.21
CA PHE A 62 -23.85 0.40 19.24
C PHE A 62 -22.53 -0.35 19.00
N GLY A 63 -22.40 -1.06 17.87
CA GLY A 63 -21.21 -1.83 17.55
C GLY A 63 -20.01 -0.93 17.23
N GLN A 64 -18.93 -1.08 17.99
CA GLN A 64 -17.66 -0.40 17.74
C GLN A 64 -16.48 -1.32 18.04
N SER A 65 -15.39 -1.15 17.30
CA SER A 65 -14.12 -1.82 17.54
C SER A 65 -12.96 -0.89 17.19
N VAL A 66 -11.82 -1.08 17.85
CA VAL A 66 -10.58 -0.36 17.57
C VAL A 66 -9.48 -1.39 17.43
N VAL A 67 -8.68 -1.24 16.38
CA VAL A 67 -7.46 -2.02 16.18
C VAL A 67 -6.31 -1.04 16.11
N SER A 68 -5.29 -1.22 16.94
CA SER A 68 -4.08 -0.41 16.97
C SER A 68 -2.83 -1.23 16.68
N GLY A 69 -1.75 -0.57 16.25
CA GLY A 69 -0.45 -1.22 16.05
C GLY A 69 -0.02 -2.09 17.24
N PRO A 70 -0.04 -1.58 18.49
CA PRO A 70 0.30 -2.36 19.68
C PRO A 70 -0.52 -3.65 19.87
N ASP A 71 -1.81 -3.67 19.51
CA ASP A 71 -2.66 -4.87 19.65
C ASP A 71 -2.16 -6.05 18.81
N VAL A 72 -1.42 -5.75 17.74
CA VAL A 72 -0.86 -6.73 16.80
C VAL A 72 0.67 -6.69 16.74
N GLN A 73 1.32 -6.07 17.73
CA GLN A 73 2.79 -5.96 17.83
C GLN A 73 3.46 -5.26 16.64
N LEU A 74 2.78 -4.30 16.04
CA LEU A 74 3.30 -3.47 14.94
C LEU A 74 3.45 -2.01 15.39
N SER A 75 4.43 -1.30 14.84
CA SER A 75 4.52 0.16 15.01
C SER A 75 3.41 0.88 14.26
N GLU A 76 3.10 0.39 13.06
CA GLU A 76 2.11 0.96 12.13
C GLU A 76 1.32 -0.20 11.50
N LEU A 77 0.00 -0.08 11.38
CA LEU A 77 -0.86 -1.07 10.71
C LEU A 77 -0.70 -1.04 9.19
N GLY A 78 -0.16 0.05 8.66
CA GLY A 78 -0.04 0.30 7.23
C GLY A 78 0.22 1.76 6.91
N TYR A 79 0.03 2.13 5.65
CA TYR A 79 0.25 3.48 5.15
C TYR A 79 -0.84 3.90 4.18
N VAL A 80 -1.24 5.17 4.27
CA VAL A 80 -2.04 5.84 3.25
C VAL A 80 -1.11 6.39 2.17
N VAL A 81 -1.33 5.99 0.90
CA VAL A 81 -0.49 6.37 -0.24
C VAL A 81 -1.35 6.76 -1.44
N ARG A 82 -0.86 7.59 -2.36
CA ARG A 82 -1.55 7.80 -3.64
C ARG A 82 -1.15 6.70 -4.61
N PHE A 83 -2.10 6.15 -5.36
CA PHE A 83 -1.81 5.06 -6.31
C PHE A 83 -0.73 5.45 -7.33
N LYS A 84 -0.80 6.68 -7.86
CA LYS A 84 0.19 7.21 -8.80
C LYS A 84 1.64 7.17 -8.27
N ASP A 85 1.82 7.22 -6.96
CA ASP A 85 3.16 7.25 -6.38
C ASP A 85 3.78 5.84 -6.45
N LEU A 86 2.98 4.77 -6.47
CA LEU A 86 3.47 3.38 -6.61
C LEU A 86 3.77 2.97 -8.07
N LEU A 87 3.48 3.83 -9.05
CA LEU A 87 3.72 3.52 -10.44
C LEU A 87 5.21 3.63 -10.80
N PRO A 88 5.72 2.77 -11.69
CA PRO A 88 7.08 2.91 -12.21
C PRO A 88 7.29 4.30 -12.82
N ARG A 89 8.45 4.90 -12.58
CA ARG A 89 8.87 6.15 -13.25
C ARG A 89 9.38 5.89 -14.65
#